data_AF-A0A0K1JQX8-F1
#
_entry.id   AF-A0A0K1JQX8-F1
#
_cell.length_a   1.000
_cell.length_b   1.000
_cell.length_c   1.000
_cell.angle_alpha   90.00
_cell.angle_beta   90.00
_cell.angle_gamma   90.00
#
_symmetry.space_group_name_H-M   'P 1'
#
loop_
_entity.id
_entity.type
_entity.pdbx_description
1 polymer ?
#
loop_
_entity_poly.entity_id
_entity_poly.type
_entity_poly.pdbx_seq_one_letter_code
_entity_poly.pdbx_strand_id
1 'polypeptide(L)' 'MDQIYAYLDGELDRPAQERLKNHLLDCPPCVDEYERDLLLKSLLQRSCACEPAPTQLRAQIMTRISVTVTSVEVRRSH' A
#
# COMPACT_ATOMS: atom_id res chain seq x y z
N MET A 1 4.95 -0.14 -17.75
CA MET A 1 4.86 -1.40 -16.99
C MET A 1 5.29 -1.20 -15.54
N ASP A 2 6.56 -1.00 -15.21
CA ASP A 2 7.04 -1.00 -13.79
C ASP A 2 6.39 0.04 -12.86
N GLN A 3 6.05 1.24 -13.36
CA GLN A 3 5.45 2.29 -12.52
C GLN A 3 4.00 2.00 -12.10
N ILE A 4 3.23 1.27 -12.92
CA ILE A 4 1.85 0.91 -12.60
C ILE A 4 1.85 -0.17 -11.52
N TYR A 5 2.74 -1.16 -11.61
CA TYR A 5 2.92 -2.15 -10.54
C TYR A 5 3.37 -1.51 -9.23
N ALA A 6 4.41 -0.68 -9.26
CA ALA A 6 4.87 0.05 -8.07
C ALA A 6 3.76 0.92 -7.46
N TYR A 7 2.90 1.52 -8.29
CA TYR A 7 1.74 2.27 -7.80
C TYR A 7 0.66 1.36 -7.18
N LEU A 8 0.34 0.23 -7.83
CA LEU A 8 -0.61 -0.77 -7.31
C LEU A 8 -0.13 -1.41 -6.00
N ASP A 9 1.18 -1.59 -5.82
CA ASP A 9 1.81 -2.15 -4.63
C ASP A 9 2.06 -1.09 -3.53
N GLY A 10 1.91 0.20 -3.85
CA GLY A 10 2.14 1.29 -2.91
C GLY A 10 3.62 1.57 -2.64
N GLU A 11 4.49 1.20 -3.58
CA GLU A 11 5.95 1.34 -3.50
C GLU A 11 6.47 2.68 -4.05
N LEU A 12 5.59 3.51 -4.60
CA LEU A 12 5.94 4.85 -5.06
C LEU A 12 6.06 5.84 -3.90
N ASP A 13 7.03 6.75 -4.00
CA ASP A 13 7.06 7.93 -3.15
C ASP A 13 5.85 8.85 -3.44
N ARG A 14 5.51 9.71 -2.48
CA ARG A 14 4.35 10.62 -2.62
C ARG A 14 4.43 11.47 -3.91
N PRO A 15 5.56 12.06 -4.29
CA PRO A 15 5.66 12.79 -5.55
C PRO A 15 5.40 11.94 -6.80
N ALA A 16 5.92 10.71 -6.87
CA ALA A 16 5.67 9.83 -8.02
C ALA A 16 4.21 9.35 -8.05
N GLN A 17 3.63 9.06 -6.89
CA GLN A 17 2.22 8.70 -6.76
C GLN A 17 1.31 9.81 -7.32
N GLU A 18 1.57 11.08 -6.97
CA GLU A 18 0.81 12.22 -7.47
C GLU A 18 0.96 12.42 -8.97
N ARG A 19 2.19 12.31 -9.51
CA ARG A 19 2.44 12.41 -10.95
C ARG A 19 1.69 11.35 -11.73
N LEU A 20 1.75 10.09 -11.29
CA LEU A 20 1.06 9.00 -12.00
C LEU A 20 -0.45 9.14 -11.87
N LYS A 21 -0.97 9.53 -10.69
CA LYS A 21 -2.39 9.81 -10.52
C LYS A 21 -2.90 10.88 -11.49
N ASN A 22 -2.18 12.00 -11.60
CA ASN A 22 -2.55 13.06 -12.54
C ASN A 22 -2.49 12.58 -13.99
N HIS A 23 -1.48 11.78 -14.35
CA HIS A 23 -1.40 11.19 -15.68
C HIS A 23 -2.61 10.30 -16.00
N LEU A 24 -3.05 9.46 -15.06
CA LEU A 24 -4.22 8.60 -15.23
C LEU A 24 -5.52 9.41 -15.40
N LEU A 25 -5.62 10.63 -14.87
CA LEU A 25 -6.81 11.47 -15.07
C LEU A 25 -6.96 11.97 -16.51
N ASP A 26 -5.84 12.22 -17.19
CA ASP A 26 -5.82 12.85 -18.51
C ASP A 26 -5.46 11.88 -19.65
N CYS A 27 -5.18 10.61 -19.34
CA CYS A 27 -4.68 9.62 -20.30
C CYS A 27 -5.52 8.32 -20.31
N PRO A 28 -6.62 8.25 -21.08
CA PRO A 28 -7.45 7.06 -21.23
C PRO A 28 -6.69 5.75 -21.51
N PRO A 29 -5.70 5.69 -22.43
CA PRO A 29 -5.01 4.42 -22.69
C PRO A 29 -4.21 3.90 -21.48
N CYS A 30 -3.74 4.80 -20.60
CA CYS A 30 -3.06 4.39 -19.38
C CYS A 30 -4.04 3.98 -18.27
N VAL A 31 -5.27 4.50 -18.28
CA VAL A 31 -6.36 3.99 -17.43
C VAL A 31 -6.71 2.56 -17.83
N ASP A 32 -6.87 2.28 -19.12
CA ASP A 32 -7.17 0.93 -19.62
C ASP A 32 -6.08 -0.08 -19.19
N GLU A 33 -4.81 0.33 -19.27
CA GLU A 33 -3.69 -0.48 -18.80
C GLU A 33 -3.71 -0.68 -17.28
N TYR A 34 -3.94 0.38 -16.50
CA TYR A 34 -4.08 0.31 -15.05
C TYR A 34 -5.22 -0.63 -14.63
N GLU A 35 -6.39 -0.53 -15.27
CA GLU A 35 -7.55 -1.37 -14.97
C GLU A 35 -7.28 -2.83 -15.29
N ARG A 36 -6.63 -3.12 -16.43
CA ARG A 36 -6.22 -4.48 -16.79
C ARG A 36 -5.29 -5.08 -15.74
N ASP A 37 -4.29 -4.34 -15.30
CA ASP A 37 -3.30 -4.84 -14.33
C ASP A 37 -3.91 -4.96 -12.92
N LEU A 38 -4.85 -4.08 -12.56
CA LEU A 38 -5.65 -4.19 -11.34
C LEU A 38 -6.51 -5.46 -11.33
N LEU A 39 -7.18 -5.76 -12.45
CA LEU A 39 -7.97 -6.97 -12.61
C LEU A 39 -7.09 -8.22 -12.49
N LEU A 40 -5.91 -8.21 -13.11
CA LEU A 40 -4.94 -9.30 -12.99
C LEU A 40 -4.49 -9.49 -11.54
N LYS A 41 -4.12 -8.42 -10.84
CA LYS A 41 -3.73 -8.46 -9.43
C LYS A 41 -4.86 -9.03 -8.55
N SER A 42 -6.11 -8.62 -8.80
CA SER A 42 -7.29 -9.15 -8.09
C SER A 42 -7.48 -10.65 -8.35
N LEU A 43 -7.19 -11.13 -9.57
CA LEU A 43 -7.27 -12.54 -9.94
C LEU A 43 -6.19 -13.36 -9.24
N LEU A 44 -4.96 -12.86 -9.21
CA LEU A 44 -3.89 -13.52 -8.48
C LEU A 44 -4.20 -13.60 -6.98
N GLN A 45 -4.69 -12.51 -6.38
CA GLN A 45 -5.01 -12.49 -4.96
C GLN A 45 -6.11 -13.49 -4.56
N ARG A 46 -7.14 -13.69 -5.39
CA ARG A 46 -8.20 -14.68 -5.12
C ARG A 46 -7.77 -16.13 -5.38
N SER A 47 -6.91 -16.34 -6.38
CA SER A 47 -6.50 -17.67 -6.81
C SER A 47 -5.31 -18.21 -6.01
N CYS A 48 -4.45 -17.33 -5.50
CA CYS A 48 -3.47 -17.70 -4.49
C CYS A 48 -4.18 -17.83 -3.15
N ALA A 49 -4.36 -19.07 -2.70
CA ALA A 49 -4.62 -19.37 -1.29
C ALA A 49 -3.36 -19.05 -0.47
N CYS A 50 -3.05 -17.75 -0.30
CA CYS A 50 -1.99 -17.33 0.59
C CYS A 50 -2.37 -17.78 1.99
N GLU A 51 -1.53 -18.63 2.60
CA GLU A 51 -1.73 -19.01 3.99
C GLU A 51 -1.73 -17.74 4.85
N PRO A 52 -2.67 -17.63 5.80
CA PRO A 52 -2.72 -16.46 6.67
C PRO A 52 -1.41 -16.37 7.46
N ALA A 53 -0.91 -15.14 7.63
CA ALA A 53 0.28 -14.92 8.46
C ALA A 53 0.11 -15.56 9.85
N PRO A 54 1.14 -16.22 10.40
CA PRO A 54 1.07 -16.83 11.72
C PRO A 54 0.55 -15.85 12.76
N THR A 55 -0.42 -16.27 13.57
CA THR A 55 -1.11 -15.42 14.55
C THR A 55 -0.14 -14.74 15.52
N GLN A 56 0.91 -15.44 15.93
CA GLN A 56 1.98 -14.92 16.78
C GLN A 56 2.74 -13.77 16.11
N LEU A 57 3.07 -13.88 14.82
CA LEU A 57 3.74 -12.81 14.07
C LEU A 57 2.85 -11.58 13.98
N ARG A 58 1.57 -11.77 13.66
CA ARG A 58 0.58 -10.68 13.63
C ARG A 58 0.47 -9.97 14.99
N ALA A 59 0.39 -10.73 16.08
CA ALA A 59 0.33 -10.17 17.43
C ALA A 59 1.58 -9.34 17.75
N GLN A 60 2.78 -9.86 17.47
CA GLN A 60 4.04 -9.14 17.70
C GLN A 60 4.12 -7.82 16.92
N ILE A 61 3.73 -7.82 15.65
CA ILE A 61 3.71 -6.62 14.80
C ILE A 61 2.77 -5.57 15.39
N MET A 62 1.53 -5.96 15.74
CA MET A 62 0.53 -5.04 16.29
C MET A 62 0.96 -4.44 17.64
N THR A 63 1.57 -5.24 18.52
CA THR A 63 2.14 -4.73 19.78
C THR A 63 3.21 -3.68 19.52
N ARG A 64 4.17 -3.93 18.62
CA ARG A 64 5.25 -2.97 18.32
C ARG A 64 4.72 -1.66 17.71
N ILE A 65 3.73 -1.75 16.83
CA ILE A 65 3.08 -0.57 16.24
C ILE A 65 2.38 0.23 17.35
N SER A 66 1.59 -0.42 18.22
CA SER A 66 0.88 0.24 19.31
C SER A 66 1.81 0.90 20.34
N VAL A 67 2.95 0.27 20.65
CA VAL A 67 3.96 0.85 21.57
C VAL A 67 4.53 2.14 20.98
N THR A 68 4.86 2.13 19.69
CA THR A 68 5.44 3.29 18.98
C THR A 68 4.48 4.50 18.98
N VAL A 69 3.17 4.27 18.94
CA VAL A 69 2.16 5.35 18.93
C VAL A 69 1.92 5.96 20.31
N THR A 70 2.29 5.27 21.41
CA THR A 70 1.97 5.71 22.79
C THR A 70 3.00 6.68 23.39
N SER A 71 4.13 6.94 22.74
CA SER A 71 5.14 7.90 23.22
C SER A 71 4.72 9.34 22.90
N VAL A 72 3.80 9.90 23.69
CA VAL A 72 3.47 11.33 23.68
C VAL A 72 4.13 11.99 24.89
N GLU A 73 4.95 13.01 24.62
CA GLU A 73 5.74 13.76 25.60
C GLU A 73 4.89 14.39 26.71
N VAL A 74 5.19 14.04 27.96
CA VAL A 74 4.70 14.79 29.12
C VAL A 74 5.56 16.04 29.28
N ARG A 75 5.06 17.20 28.83
CA ARG A 75 5.64 18.50 29.19
C ARG A 75 5.39 18.75 30.67
N ARG A 76 6.44 18.67 31.50
CA ARG A 76 6.40 19.17 32.89
C ARG A 76 6.32 20.69 32.87
N SER A 77 5.19 21.23 33.32
CA SER A 77 5.04 22.65 33.63
C SER A 77 5.83 22.96 34.90
N HIS A 78 6.72 23.95 34.85
CA HIS A 78 7.34 24.58 36.00
C HIS A 78 7.44 26.08 35.78
#